data_AF-D8ULR3-F1
#
_entry.id   AF-D8ULR3-F1
#
_cell.length_a   1.000
_cell.length_b   1.000
_cell.length_c   1.000
_cell.angle_alpha   90.00
_cell.angle_beta   90.00
_cell.angle_gamma   90.00
#
_symmetry.space_group_name_H-M   'P 1'
#
loop_
_entity.id
_entity.type
_entity.pdbx_description
1 polymer ?
#
loop_
_entity_poly.entity_id
_entity_poly.type
_entity_poly.pdbx_seq_one_letter_code
_entity_poly.pdbx_strand_id
1 'polypeptide(L)'
;MQTATVTTTVMAATAAAATCWKRICRTTWKMCWAPPISAVASRAVPVASLIAVAQGAGVLPPSPPPPPPTVQAADPALRVEIWTSQEGEEEGGGQGNLYEAASSSTTFSSSAYVTKEARQTAFGLAKEQVEEANAPVSGNLPSWLRGTVVINGCGDYRGMEHLFDGFAFLTRIHLDGVTGRATASQRFLDTDAYRSFRKTGRMKYREFQTPVPADGPVGRVQVVLENIKALMSKGRAFTDNASINLIPLPGNRLLALGETRSAAYIVDPATLATVRQVEYDDDFPGDLTTAHPKVAPDGSIMNFTRSLPLGGYHVFRQDPVTLRRTKIAFIRYGKCTA
;
A
#
# COMPACT_ATOMS: atom_id res chain seq x y z
N MET A 1 7.64 14.27 -29.87
CA MET A 1 6.88 13.23 -29.16
C MET A 1 7.05 13.49 -27.67
N GLN A 2 6.04 14.05 -27.00
CA GLN A 2 6.11 14.40 -25.58
C GLN A 2 5.87 13.15 -24.74
N THR A 3 6.88 12.71 -23.99
CA THR A 3 6.74 11.73 -22.91
C THR A 3 6.14 12.40 -21.69
N ALA A 4 4.84 12.21 -21.45
CA ALA A 4 4.18 12.67 -20.23
C ALA A 4 4.36 11.61 -19.11
N THR A 5 5.21 11.92 -18.13
CA THR A 5 5.32 11.12 -16.90
C THR A 5 4.25 11.59 -15.91
N VAL A 6 3.14 10.87 -15.79
CA VAL A 6 2.09 11.19 -14.81
C VAL A 6 2.50 10.65 -13.44
N THR A 7 2.99 11.53 -12.56
CA THR A 7 3.18 11.23 -11.14
C THR A 7 1.91 11.62 -10.39
N THR A 8 1.04 10.65 -10.09
CA THR A 8 -0.15 10.92 -9.26
C THR A 8 0.30 11.08 -7.82
N THR A 9 0.42 12.33 -7.36
CA THR A 9 0.67 12.65 -5.97
C THR A 9 -0.67 12.96 -5.30
N VAL A 10 -1.24 11.99 -4.59
CA VAL A 10 -2.24 12.30 -3.57
C VAL A 10 -1.48 13.04 -2.47
N MET A 11 -1.80 14.32 -2.25
CA MET A 11 -1.16 15.13 -1.22
C MET A 11 -1.51 14.61 0.18
N ALA A 12 -0.73 13.63 0.62
CA ALA A 12 -0.42 13.36 2.02
C ALA A 12 1.12 13.24 2.13
N ALA A 13 1.78 14.39 2.34
CA ALA A 13 3.17 14.50 2.81
C ALA A 13 4.25 13.63 2.11
N THR A 14 4.20 13.46 0.78
CA THR A 14 5.05 12.48 0.07
C THR A 14 6.50 12.94 -0.18
N ALA A 15 6.80 14.24 -0.28
CA ALA A 15 8.18 14.70 -0.55
C ALA A 15 9.13 14.50 0.66
N ALA A 16 8.63 14.76 1.88
CA ALA A 16 9.35 14.46 3.11
C ALA A 16 9.42 12.94 3.34
N ALA A 17 8.34 12.20 3.04
CA ALA A 17 8.29 10.75 3.19
C ALA A 17 9.24 10.00 2.23
N ALA A 18 9.45 10.43 0.99
CA ALA A 18 10.37 9.78 0.05
C ALA A 18 11.85 9.96 0.42
N THR A 19 12.21 11.15 0.94
CA THR A 19 13.56 11.44 1.45
C THR A 19 13.79 10.74 2.79
N CYS A 20 12.76 10.66 3.63
CA CYS A 20 12.74 9.88 4.87
C CYS A 20 12.81 8.38 4.59
N TRP A 21 12.14 7.86 3.55
CA TRP A 21 12.17 6.46 3.11
C TRP A 21 13.56 6.05 2.66
N LYS A 22 14.22 6.83 1.79
CA LYS A 22 15.61 6.57 1.38
C LYS A 22 16.60 6.60 2.56
N ARG A 23 16.34 7.43 3.57
CA ARG A 23 17.18 7.57 4.77
C ARG A 23 16.90 6.47 5.81
N ILE A 24 15.64 6.12 6.07
CA ILE A 24 15.23 5.02 6.94
C ILE A 24 15.70 3.70 6.35
N CYS A 25 15.42 3.39 5.08
CA CYS A 25 15.90 2.16 4.44
C CYS A 25 17.43 2.04 4.46
N ARG A 26 18.19 3.13 4.26
CA ARG A 26 19.66 3.10 4.40
C ARG A 26 20.15 2.87 5.83
N THR A 27 19.40 3.28 6.83
CA THR A 27 19.81 3.21 8.24
C THR A 27 19.38 1.89 8.88
N THR A 28 18.19 1.38 8.55
CA THR A 28 17.71 0.06 8.98
C THR A 28 18.43 -1.08 8.26
N TRP A 29 18.83 -0.93 6.98
CA TRP A 29 19.72 -1.91 6.33
C TRP A 29 21.12 -1.96 6.94
N LYS A 30 21.72 -0.80 7.27
CA LYS A 30 23.07 -0.75 7.86
C LYS A 30 23.14 -1.27 9.30
N MET A 31 22.05 -1.17 10.07
CA MET A 31 22.00 -1.70 11.43
C MET A 31 21.77 -3.22 11.50
N CYS A 32 21.24 -3.84 10.44
CA CYS A 32 20.98 -5.27 10.45
C CYS A 32 22.18 -6.12 9.99
N TRP A 33 23.10 -5.62 9.16
CA TRP A 33 24.19 -6.43 8.58
C TRP A 33 25.41 -5.59 8.14
N ALA A 34 26.61 -5.92 8.63
CA ALA A 34 27.92 -5.56 8.03
C ALA A 34 29.05 -6.46 8.60
N PRO A 35 30.20 -6.70 7.90
CA PRO A 35 30.81 -5.86 6.84
C PRO A 35 31.39 -6.68 5.62
N PRO A 36 32.26 -6.10 4.75
CA PRO A 36 32.00 -5.06 3.75
C PRO A 36 32.33 -5.54 2.31
N ILE A 37 31.51 -5.22 1.29
CA ILE A 37 31.99 -5.20 -0.11
C ILE A 37 31.42 -3.99 -0.86
N SER A 38 32.33 -3.34 -1.56
CA SER A 38 32.32 -2.24 -2.53
C SER A 38 30.98 -1.83 -3.14
N ALA A 39 30.73 -0.53 -3.09
CA ALA A 39 29.58 0.14 -3.67
C ALA A 39 29.59 0.10 -5.21
N VAL A 40 28.49 -0.37 -5.80
CA VAL A 40 28.04 0.03 -7.14
C VAL A 40 26.71 0.74 -6.96
N ALA A 41 26.67 2.03 -7.32
CA ALA A 41 25.49 2.86 -7.24
C ALA A 41 24.53 2.51 -8.38
N SER A 42 23.46 1.76 -8.11
CA SER A 42 22.31 1.67 -9.00
C SER A 42 21.24 2.68 -8.54
N ARG A 43 20.82 3.54 -9.48
CA ARG A 43 19.69 4.47 -9.29
C ARG A 43 18.40 3.66 -9.20
N ALA A 44 17.80 3.57 -8.01
CA ALA A 44 16.47 3.01 -7.84
C ALA A 44 15.41 4.10 -8.09
N VAL A 45 14.63 3.93 -9.15
CA VAL A 45 13.39 4.67 -9.44
C VAL A 45 12.23 3.93 -8.75
N PRO A 46 11.36 4.59 -7.99
CA PRO A 46 10.18 3.93 -7.43
C PRO A 46 9.20 3.60 -8.56
N VAL A 47 8.88 2.32 -8.72
CA VAL A 47 7.88 1.84 -9.68
C VAL A 47 6.53 1.82 -8.97
N ALA A 48 5.66 2.78 -9.28
CA ALA A 48 4.23 2.65 -9.04
C ALA A 48 3.64 1.72 -10.10
N SER A 49 2.88 0.70 -9.71
CA SER A 49 2.18 -0.15 -10.66
C SER A 49 0.96 0.59 -11.21
N LEU A 50 1.10 1.15 -12.42
CA LEU A 50 -0.01 1.64 -13.23
C LEU A 50 -0.72 0.43 -13.87
N ILE A 51 -2.04 0.30 -13.70
CA ILE A 51 -2.84 -0.72 -14.39
C ILE A 51 -3.87 0.01 -15.28
N ALA A 52 -3.76 -0.18 -16.59
CA ALA A 52 -4.81 0.11 -17.56
C ALA A 52 -5.53 -1.20 -17.89
N VAL A 53 -6.84 -1.25 -17.67
CA VAL A 53 -7.70 -2.39 -18.05
C VAL A 53 -8.43 -2.02 -19.33
N ALA A 54 -8.08 -2.65 -20.44
CA ALA A 54 -8.85 -2.57 -21.69
C ALA A 54 -9.86 -3.73 -21.73
N GLN A 55 -11.15 -3.42 -21.82
CA GLN A 55 -12.21 -4.43 -22.06
C GLN A 55 -12.58 -4.46 -23.54
N GLY A 56 -12.51 -5.65 -24.15
CA GLY A 56 -12.98 -5.93 -25.51
C GLY A 56 -14.50 -6.14 -25.54
N ALA A 57 -15.13 -5.62 -26.60
CA ALA A 57 -16.57 -5.60 -26.78
C ALA A 57 -17.15 -6.94 -27.24
N GLY A 58 -18.17 -7.43 -26.52
CA GLY A 58 -19.14 -8.42 -26.97
C GLY A 58 -20.54 -7.87 -26.69
N VAL A 59 -21.36 -7.73 -27.74
CA VAL A 59 -22.64 -7.00 -27.73
C VAL A 59 -23.77 -7.89 -27.23
N LEU A 60 -24.44 -7.48 -26.15
CA LEU A 60 -25.82 -7.84 -25.80
C LEU A 60 -26.63 -6.54 -25.57
N PRO A 61 -27.93 -6.50 -25.90
CA PRO A 61 -28.72 -5.26 -25.88
C PRO A 61 -28.96 -4.73 -24.45
N PRO A 62 -29.09 -3.40 -24.28
CA PRO A 62 -29.07 -2.77 -22.97
C PRO A 62 -30.42 -2.89 -22.24
N SER A 63 -30.35 -3.31 -20.97
CA SER A 63 -31.40 -3.07 -19.97
C SER A 63 -31.50 -1.57 -19.65
N PRO A 64 -32.69 -1.04 -19.28
CA PRO A 64 -32.83 0.36 -18.92
C PRO A 64 -31.91 0.72 -17.74
N PRO A 65 -31.29 1.91 -17.74
CA PRO A 65 -30.37 2.30 -16.69
C PRO A 65 -31.11 2.42 -15.36
N PRO A 66 -30.56 1.86 -14.26
CA PRO A 66 -31.08 2.15 -12.93
C PRO A 66 -30.97 3.67 -12.66
N PRO A 67 -31.86 4.23 -11.81
CA PRO A 67 -31.79 5.63 -11.44
C PRO A 67 -30.41 5.96 -10.86
N PRO A 68 -29.88 7.17 -11.12
CA PRO A 68 -28.56 7.54 -10.63
C PRO A 68 -28.53 7.42 -9.11
N PRO A 69 -27.50 6.77 -8.53
CA PRO A 69 -27.36 6.73 -7.08
C PRO A 69 -27.28 8.17 -6.57
N THR A 70 -27.99 8.43 -5.48
CA THR A 70 -27.94 9.70 -4.76
C THR A 70 -26.49 9.93 -4.33
N VAL A 71 -25.76 10.77 -5.07
CA VAL A 71 -24.35 11.07 -4.79
C VAL A 71 -24.30 11.76 -3.44
N GLN A 72 -23.88 11.03 -2.41
CA GLN A 72 -23.56 11.64 -1.12
C GLN A 72 -22.44 12.66 -1.32
N ALA A 73 -22.49 13.75 -0.55
CA ALA A 73 -21.40 14.72 -0.55
C ALA A 73 -20.09 13.99 -0.19
N ALA A 74 -19.13 14.01 -1.11
CA ALA A 74 -17.83 13.41 -0.92
C ALA A 74 -17.12 14.01 0.29
N ASP A 75 -16.23 13.24 0.92
CA ASP A 75 -15.25 13.83 1.84
C ASP A 75 -14.51 14.96 1.10
N PRO A 76 -14.47 16.21 1.63
CA PRO A 76 -13.75 17.31 1.00
C PRO A 76 -12.25 17.04 0.81
N ALA A 77 -11.68 16.05 1.51
CA ALA A 77 -10.31 15.58 1.30
C ALA A 77 -10.14 14.75 0.02
N LEU A 78 -11.20 14.15 -0.54
CA LEU A 78 -11.14 13.36 -1.77
C LEU A 78 -11.10 14.27 -2.99
N ARG A 79 -9.90 14.47 -3.54
CA ARG A 79 -9.66 15.25 -4.75
C ARG A 79 -8.54 14.66 -5.59
N VAL A 80 -8.59 14.90 -6.89
CA VAL A 80 -7.56 14.50 -7.85
C VAL A 80 -6.88 15.75 -8.38
N GLU A 81 -5.58 15.87 -8.15
CA GLU A 81 -4.77 16.98 -8.66
C GLU A 81 -3.78 16.45 -9.71
N ILE A 82 -3.83 17.02 -10.92
CA ILE A 82 -2.94 16.66 -12.02
C ILE A 82 -1.85 17.72 -12.15
N TRP A 83 -0.60 17.29 -11.96
CA TRP A 83 0.59 18.12 -12.06
C TRP A 83 1.38 17.75 -13.32
N THR A 84 1.66 18.74 -14.16
CA THR A 84 2.60 18.58 -15.28
C THR A 84 3.93 19.24 -14.92
N SER A 85 5.01 18.46 -14.88
CA SER A 85 6.36 19.02 -14.79
C SER A 85 6.74 19.57 -16.16
N GLN A 86 6.90 20.88 -16.28
CA GLN A 86 7.66 21.44 -17.41
C GLN A 86 9.15 21.21 -17.11
N GLU A 87 9.75 20.23 -17.77
CA GLU A 87 11.20 20.19 -17.91
C GLU A 87 11.53 21.21 -19.00
N GLY A 88 12.02 22.38 -18.60
CA GLY A 88 12.56 23.37 -19.54
C GLY A 88 13.86 22.83 -20.13
N GLU A 89 13.90 22.62 -21.44
CA GLU A 89 15.15 22.51 -22.19
C GLU A 89 15.77 23.91 -22.21
N GLU A 90 16.75 24.16 -21.33
CA GLU A 90 17.68 25.28 -21.53
C GLU A 90 18.58 24.94 -22.72
N GLU A 91 18.15 25.32 -23.92
CA GLU A 91 19.07 25.49 -25.05
C GLU A 91 20.00 26.67 -24.74
N GLY A 92 21.29 26.36 -24.60
CA GLY A 92 22.34 27.37 -24.45
C GLY A 92 22.44 28.24 -25.70
N GLY A 93 22.08 29.52 -25.58
CA GLY A 93 22.35 30.51 -26.62
C GLY A 93 21.76 31.88 -26.32
N GLY A 94 22.62 32.86 -26.01
CA GLY A 94 22.31 34.29 -26.15
C GLY A 94 22.34 35.10 -24.86
N GLN A 95 23.39 35.91 -24.70
CA GLN A 95 23.38 37.07 -23.81
C GLN A 95 22.28 38.04 -24.25
N GLY A 96 21.29 38.27 -23.39
CA GLY A 96 20.25 39.28 -23.58
C GLY A 96 19.67 39.70 -22.24
N ASN A 97 20.07 40.88 -21.75
CA ASN A 97 19.41 41.57 -20.66
C ASN A 97 18.00 41.96 -21.09
N LEU A 98 16.97 41.38 -20.49
CA LEU A 98 15.67 42.02 -20.31
C LEU A 98 15.11 41.61 -18.94
N TYR A 99 15.42 42.47 -17.96
CA TYR A 99 14.54 42.69 -16.82
C TYR A 99 13.19 43.16 -17.35
N GLU A 100 12.13 42.80 -16.63
CA GLU A 100 10.72 43.20 -16.82
C GLU A 100 9.87 42.33 -17.78
N ALA A 101 9.24 41.30 -17.23
CA ALA A 101 7.77 41.14 -17.33
C ALA A 101 7.25 40.02 -16.40
N ALA A 102 6.14 40.34 -15.73
CA ALA A 102 5.17 39.43 -15.10
C ALA A 102 5.58 38.66 -13.83
N SER A 103 5.54 39.42 -12.72
CA SER A 103 5.21 38.92 -11.39
C SER A 103 3.90 38.12 -11.38
N SER A 104 4.02 36.80 -11.22
CA SER A 104 3.05 35.94 -10.54
C SER A 104 3.77 34.65 -10.12
N SER A 105 4.89 34.79 -9.42
CA SER A 105 5.48 33.64 -8.74
C SER A 105 4.71 33.44 -7.45
N THR A 106 3.89 32.39 -7.41
CA THR A 106 3.43 31.86 -6.12
C THR A 106 4.70 31.34 -5.43
N THR A 107 5.29 32.17 -4.58
CA THR A 107 6.42 31.80 -3.75
C THR A 107 5.95 30.71 -2.79
N PHE A 108 6.17 29.46 -3.16
CA PHE A 108 6.07 28.35 -2.22
C PHE A 108 7.10 28.59 -1.13
N SER A 109 6.61 29.03 0.04
CA SER A 109 7.43 29.07 1.24
C SER A 109 7.83 27.65 1.57
N SER A 110 9.10 27.34 1.27
CA SER A 110 9.81 26.10 1.58
C SER A 110 10.03 25.98 3.10
N SER A 111 8.95 26.01 3.89
CA SER A 111 9.03 25.43 5.22
C SER A 111 9.04 23.92 5.04
N ALA A 112 10.23 23.33 5.08
CA ALA A 112 10.46 21.89 5.08
C ALA A 112 9.92 21.18 6.34
N TYR A 113 9.20 21.90 7.22
CA TYR A 113 8.63 21.39 8.45
C TYR A 113 7.17 21.01 8.23
N VAL A 114 6.89 19.72 8.36
CA VAL A 114 5.53 19.19 8.41
C VAL A 114 4.86 19.73 9.68
N THR A 115 3.76 20.46 9.53
CA THR A 115 3.02 21.02 10.67
C THR A 115 2.42 19.90 11.53
N LYS A 116 2.08 20.20 12.79
CA LYS A 116 1.44 19.23 13.68
C LYS A 116 0.11 18.77 13.11
N GLU A 117 -0.64 19.70 12.52
CA GLU A 117 -1.93 19.47 11.87
C GLU A 117 -1.76 18.55 10.66
N ALA A 118 -0.78 18.81 9.78
CA ALA A 118 -0.49 17.95 8.64
C ALA A 118 -0.10 16.53 9.07
N ARG A 119 0.67 16.41 10.15
CA ARG A 119 1.04 15.12 10.75
C ARG A 119 -0.17 14.40 11.34
N GLN A 120 -1.05 15.11 12.05
CA GLN A 120 -2.28 14.54 12.60
C GLN A 120 -3.25 14.09 11.52
N THR A 121 -3.33 14.82 10.39
CA THR A 121 -4.12 14.41 9.23
C THR A 121 -3.55 13.15 8.59
N ALA A 122 -2.23 13.06 8.43
CA ALA A 122 -1.58 11.91 7.79
C ALA A 122 -1.56 10.64 8.66
N PHE A 123 -1.46 10.78 9.98
CA PHE A 123 -1.33 9.67 10.93
C PHE A 123 -2.46 9.65 11.97
N GLY A 124 -3.65 10.12 11.57
CA GLY A 124 -4.85 10.11 12.38
C GLY A 124 -5.74 8.90 12.07
N LEU A 125 -7.04 9.07 12.34
CA LEU A 125 -8.08 8.19 11.83
C LEU A 125 -8.59 8.76 10.50
N ALA A 126 -8.46 7.98 9.44
CA ALA A 126 -9.04 8.22 8.14
C ALA A 126 -10.56 8.02 8.20
N LYS A 127 -11.28 8.81 7.40
CA LYS A 127 -12.72 8.68 7.23
C LYS A 127 -13.02 7.65 6.14
N GLU A 128 -13.87 6.69 6.47
CA GLU A 128 -14.32 5.69 5.52
C GLU A 128 -15.38 6.28 4.57
N GLN A 129 -15.29 5.98 3.28
CA GLN A 129 -16.22 6.40 2.23
C GLN A 129 -16.56 5.19 1.35
N VAL A 130 -17.44 4.32 1.84
CA VAL A 130 -17.73 3.03 1.19
C VAL A 130 -18.40 3.22 -0.16
N GLU A 131 -19.39 4.11 -0.22
CA GLU A 131 -20.08 4.46 -1.47
C GLU A 131 -19.18 5.33 -2.35
N GLU A 132 -19.18 5.04 -3.65
CA GLU A 132 -18.40 5.79 -4.61
C GLU A 132 -18.91 7.25 -4.67
N ALA A 133 -17.97 8.18 -4.48
CA ALA A 133 -18.25 9.60 -4.45
C ALA A 133 -17.46 10.34 -5.54
N ASN A 134 -17.99 11.47 -6.00
CA ASN A 134 -17.27 12.34 -6.95
C ASN A 134 -15.99 12.87 -6.29
N ALA A 135 -14.85 12.70 -6.96
CA ALA A 135 -13.59 13.31 -6.57
C ALA A 135 -13.31 14.49 -7.52
N PRO A 136 -13.38 15.75 -7.05
CA PRO A 136 -13.12 16.91 -7.89
C PRO A 136 -11.73 16.83 -8.52
N VAL A 137 -11.67 17.12 -9.82
CA VAL A 137 -10.44 17.10 -10.61
C VAL A 137 -9.94 18.53 -10.78
N SER A 138 -8.69 18.77 -10.41
CA SER A 138 -7.94 19.99 -10.72
C SER A 138 -6.90 19.68 -11.80
N GLY A 139 -6.92 20.46 -12.89
CA GLY A 139 -6.12 20.22 -14.10
C GLY A 139 -6.87 19.40 -15.15
N ASN A 140 -6.14 18.92 -16.16
CA ASN A 140 -6.72 18.18 -17.29
C ASN A 140 -6.32 16.71 -17.24
N LEU A 141 -7.30 15.81 -17.08
CA LEU A 141 -7.07 14.38 -17.22
C LEU A 141 -6.84 14.04 -18.70
N PRO A 142 -5.72 13.39 -19.07
CA PRO A 142 -5.49 12.97 -20.45
C PRO A 142 -6.56 11.98 -20.92
N SER A 143 -7.07 12.14 -22.14
CA SER A 143 -8.17 11.31 -22.67
C SER A 143 -7.87 9.82 -22.76
N TRP A 144 -6.58 9.45 -22.85
CA TRP A 144 -6.14 8.06 -22.84
C TRP A 144 -6.16 7.43 -21.44
N LEU A 145 -6.17 8.24 -20.37
CA LEU A 145 -6.13 7.75 -18.99
C LEU A 145 -7.55 7.34 -18.58
N ARG A 146 -7.82 6.06 -18.70
CA ARG A 146 -9.08 5.45 -18.30
C ARG A 146 -8.83 4.16 -17.53
N GLY A 147 -9.28 4.12 -16.28
CA GLY A 147 -9.07 2.96 -15.44
C GLY A 147 -9.23 3.26 -13.96
N THR A 148 -8.80 2.30 -13.15
CA THR A 148 -8.91 2.38 -11.70
C THR A 148 -7.57 2.09 -11.07
N VAL A 149 -7.16 2.94 -10.14
CA VAL A 149 -6.06 2.68 -9.23
C VAL A 149 -6.63 2.28 -7.87
N VAL A 150 -6.08 1.20 -7.30
CA VAL A 150 -6.37 0.80 -5.93
C VAL A 150 -5.07 0.84 -5.15
N ILE A 151 -5.08 1.59 -4.06
CA ILE A 151 -3.94 1.87 -3.20
C ILE A 151 -4.23 1.24 -1.84
N ASN A 152 -3.24 0.56 -1.29
CA ASN A 152 -3.24 0.10 0.10
C ASN A 152 -2.30 0.97 0.92
N GLY A 153 -2.60 1.07 2.20
CA GLY A 153 -1.85 1.82 3.18
C GLY A 153 -2.53 1.70 4.53
N CYS A 154 -2.26 2.64 5.41
CA CYS A 154 -2.82 2.66 6.76
C CYS A 154 -3.83 3.80 6.89
N GLY A 155 -4.94 3.54 7.59
CA GLY A 155 -5.98 4.53 7.83
C GLY A 155 -6.28 4.78 9.30
N ASP A 156 -5.77 3.99 10.24
CA ASP A 156 -5.99 4.25 11.67
C ASP A 156 -4.72 3.95 12.46
N TYR A 157 -4.12 5.02 12.96
CA TYR A 157 -2.86 5.00 13.71
C TYR A 157 -3.07 5.21 15.22
N ARG A 158 -4.31 5.21 15.71
CA ARG A 158 -4.57 5.43 17.14
C ARG A 158 -3.95 4.29 17.95
N GLY A 159 -3.13 4.64 18.93
CA GLY A 159 -2.40 3.66 19.74
C GLY A 159 -1.18 3.04 19.05
N MET A 160 -0.79 3.52 17.87
CA MET A 160 0.37 3.04 17.12
C MET A 160 1.59 3.93 17.30
N GLU A 161 2.76 3.31 17.40
CA GLU A 161 4.06 3.98 17.58
C GLU A 161 4.88 4.04 16.29
N HIS A 162 4.51 3.26 15.27
CA HIS A 162 5.27 3.14 14.03
C HIS A 162 4.39 3.23 12.77
N LEU A 163 4.99 3.72 11.68
CA LEU A 163 4.34 3.96 10.40
C LEU A 163 3.66 2.72 9.80
N PHE A 164 4.22 1.54 10.05
CA PHE A 164 3.74 0.27 9.49
C PHE A 164 2.66 -0.41 10.34
N ASP A 165 2.32 0.16 11.50
CA ASP A 165 1.41 -0.48 12.46
C ASP A 165 -0.03 0.01 12.31
N GLY A 166 -0.25 1.05 11.51
CA GLY A 166 -1.61 1.52 11.22
C GLY A 166 -2.44 0.44 10.50
N PHE A 167 -3.74 0.44 10.75
CA PHE A 167 -4.63 -0.56 10.17
C PHE A 167 -4.88 -0.34 8.68
N ALA A 168 -4.88 -1.45 7.93
CA ALA A 168 -5.04 -1.47 6.49
C ALA A 168 -6.29 -0.70 5.99
N PHE A 169 -6.07 0.24 5.07
CA PHE A 169 -7.08 1.11 4.51
C PHE A 169 -6.87 1.24 3.01
N LEU A 170 -7.90 0.85 2.26
CA LEU A 170 -7.88 0.80 0.81
C LEU A 170 -8.50 2.07 0.26
N THR A 171 -7.85 2.66 -0.74
CA THR A 171 -8.40 3.78 -1.51
C THR A 171 -8.48 3.36 -2.97
N ARG A 172 -9.67 3.50 -3.55
CA ARG A 172 -9.93 3.29 -4.96
C ARG A 172 -10.20 4.63 -5.62
N ILE A 173 -9.56 4.88 -6.75
CA ILE A 173 -9.82 6.06 -7.58
C ILE A 173 -10.05 5.57 -9.01
N HIS A 174 -11.25 5.82 -9.52
CA HIS A 174 -11.57 5.65 -10.93
C HIS A 174 -11.35 6.96 -11.67
N LEU A 175 -10.71 6.88 -12.83
CA LEU A 175 -10.32 8.00 -13.67
C LEU A 175 -10.92 7.78 -15.06
N ASP A 176 -11.64 8.78 -15.55
CA ASP A 176 -12.15 8.82 -16.92
C ASP A 176 -11.71 10.14 -17.57
N GLY A 177 -10.58 10.07 -18.29
CA GLY A 177 -10.03 11.24 -18.98
C GLY A 177 -10.83 11.72 -20.19
N VAL A 178 -11.77 10.93 -20.72
CA VAL A 178 -12.66 11.37 -21.82
C VAL A 178 -13.69 12.35 -21.29
N THR A 179 -14.27 12.03 -20.12
CA THR A 179 -15.24 12.90 -19.45
C THR A 179 -14.59 13.93 -18.53
N GLY A 180 -13.29 13.77 -18.23
CA GLY A 180 -12.57 14.59 -17.26
C GLY A 180 -13.02 14.36 -15.81
N ARG A 181 -13.63 13.21 -15.52
CA ARG A 181 -14.21 12.91 -14.20
C ARG A 181 -13.37 11.91 -13.43
N ALA A 182 -13.42 12.01 -12.11
CA ALA A 182 -12.90 11.02 -11.20
C ALA A 182 -13.93 10.69 -10.12
N THR A 183 -13.90 9.45 -9.66
CA THR A 183 -14.67 9.00 -8.51
C THR A 183 -13.78 8.22 -7.57
N ALA A 184 -14.10 8.25 -6.28
CA ALA A 184 -13.30 7.59 -5.26
C ALA A 184 -14.17 6.88 -4.22
N SER A 185 -13.64 5.80 -3.69
CA SER A 185 -14.18 5.12 -2.51
C SER A 185 -13.02 4.66 -1.63
N GLN A 186 -13.29 4.55 -0.33
CA GLN A 186 -12.28 4.17 0.66
C GLN A 186 -12.89 3.24 1.69
N ARG A 187 -12.16 2.19 2.05
CA ARG A 187 -12.63 1.17 2.97
C ARG A 187 -11.50 0.62 3.81
N PHE A 188 -11.73 0.45 5.10
CA PHE A 188 -10.83 -0.33 5.93
C PHE A 188 -10.90 -1.81 5.53
N LEU A 189 -9.75 -2.47 5.49
CA LEU A 189 -9.71 -3.90 5.32
C LEU A 189 -10.22 -4.54 6.62
N ASP A 190 -11.30 -5.33 6.52
CA ASP A 190 -11.95 -5.99 7.65
C ASP A 190 -11.14 -7.20 8.17
N THR A 191 -9.97 -6.92 8.74
CA THR A 191 -9.09 -7.90 9.39
C THR A 191 -9.54 -8.20 10.82
N ASP A 192 -9.12 -9.32 11.38
CA ASP A 192 -9.44 -9.63 12.78
C ASP A 192 -8.75 -8.65 13.76
N ALA A 193 -7.53 -8.20 13.45
CA ALA A 193 -6.85 -7.13 14.18
C ALA A 193 -7.69 -5.85 14.23
N TYR A 194 -8.13 -5.36 13.06
CA TYR A 194 -8.89 -4.10 12.98
C TYR A 194 -10.31 -4.25 13.55
N ARG A 195 -11.00 -5.37 13.29
CA ARG A 195 -12.33 -5.65 13.86
C ARG A 195 -12.30 -5.62 15.37
N SER A 196 -11.28 -6.24 15.99
CA SER A 196 -11.09 -6.20 17.43
C SER A 196 -10.81 -4.79 17.92
N PHE A 197 -9.86 -4.08 17.30
CA PHE A 197 -9.51 -2.72 17.69
C PHE A 197 -10.70 -1.75 17.58
N ARG A 198 -11.46 -1.81 16.48
CA ARG A 198 -12.65 -0.99 16.27
C ARG A 198 -13.72 -1.24 17.34
N LYS A 199 -13.84 -2.47 17.85
CA LYS A 199 -14.81 -2.85 18.89
C LYS A 199 -14.36 -2.46 20.30
N THR A 200 -13.07 -2.63 20.63
CA THR A 200 -12.57 -2.52 22.01
C THR A 200 -11.74 -1.28 22.28
N GLY A 201 -11.25 -0.60 21.24
CA GLY A 201 -10.22 0.44 21.32
C GLY A 201 -8.83 -0.08 21.71
N ARG A 202 -8.64 -1.41 21.76
CA ARG A 202 -7.40 -2.06 22.22
C ARG A 202 -6.86 -2.99 21.14
N MET A 203 -5.55 -2.95 20.94
CA MET A 203 -4.87 -3.85 20.01
C MET A 203 -4.99 -5.30 20.49
N LYS A 204 -5.37 -6.19 19.57
CA LYS A 204 -5.42 -7.63 19.79
C LYS A 204 -4.06 -8.29 19.58
N TYR A 205 -3.30 -7.81 18.61
CA TYR A 205 -2.02 -8.35 18.19
C TYR A 205 -0.91 -7.34 18.38
N ARG A 206 0.31 -7.85 18.55
CA ARG A 206 1.52 -7.04 18.34
C ARG A 206 1.65 -6.77 16.84
N GLU A 207 1.85 -5.51 16.48
CA GLU A 207 2.12 -5.09 15.10
C GLU A 207 3.64 -5.14 14.83
N PHE A 208 4.17 -4.41 13.85
CA PHE A 208 5.58 -4.47 13.49
C PHE A 208 6.49 -3.92 14.59
N GLN A 209 6.19 -2.74 15.14
CA GLN A 209 7.00 -2.14 16.21
C GLN A 209 6.19 -1.69 17.44
N THR A 210 4.86 -1.77 17.39
CA THR A 210 3.99 -1.42 18.51
C THR A 210 3.60 -2.68 19.30
N PRO A 211 4.05 -2.80 20.58
CA PRO A 211 3.60 -3.87 21.46
C PRO A 211 2.16 -3.64 21.92
N VAL A 212 1.44 -4.74 22.23
CA VAL A 212 0.13 -4.63 22.87
C VAL A 212 0.29 -3.93 24.23
N PRO A 213 -0.38 -2.80 24.49
CA PRO A 213 -0.29 -2.09 25.75
C PRO A 213 -0.81 -2.98 26.88
N ALA A 214 0.01 -3.15 27.91
CA ALA A 214 -0.33 -3.94 29.08
C ALA A 214 -0.57 -3.01 30.28
N ASP A 215 -1.79 -3.00 30.80
CA ASP A 215 -2.16 -2.21 31.97
C ASP A 215 -1.62 -2.88 33.24
N GLY A 216 -0.44 -2.45 33.68
CA GLY A 216 0.20 -2.92 34.91
C GLY A 216 0.66 -4.39 34.88
N PRO A 217 1.10 -4.92 36.04
CA PRO A 217 1.67 -6.28 36.14
C PRO A 217 0.66 -7.37 35.76
N VAL A 218 -0.62 -7.19 36.11
CA VAL A 218 -1.70 -8.14 35.81
C VAL A 218 -2.02 -8.17 34.31
N GLY A 219 -2.07 -7.01 33.65
CA GLY A 219 -2.26 -6.93 32.20
C GLY A 219 -1.13 -7.60 31.42
N ARG A 220 0.12 -7.52 31.92
CA ARG A 220 1.27 -8.21 31.30
C ARG A 220 1.14 -9.72 31.36
N VAL A 221 0.72 -10.26 32.51
CA VAL A 221 0.49 -11.70 32.68
C VAL A 221 -0.65 -12.17 31.78
N GLN A 222 -1.73 -11.38 31.65
CA GLN A 222 -2.86 -11.69 30.78
C GLN A 222 -2.44 -11.73 29.29
N VAL A 223 -1.69 -10.72 28.81
CA VAL A 223 -1.17 -10.69 27.43
C VAL A 223 -0.25 -11.88 27.15
N VAL A 224 0.61 -12.25 28.11
CA VAL A 224 1.46 -13.44 27.99
C VAL A 224 0.62 -14.73 27.91
N LEU A 225 -0.40 -14.87 28.76
CA LEU A 225 -1.31 -16.03 28.74
C LEU A 225 -2.10 -16.12 27.43
N GLU A 226 -2.58 -15.01 26.89
CA GLU A 226 -3.29 -14.96 25.60
C GLU A 226 -2.37 -15.32 24.44
N ASN A 227 -1.13 -14.81 24.43
CA ASN A 227 -0.13 -15.18 23.43
C ASN A 227 0.24 -16.67 23.51
N ILE A 228 0.39 -17.22 24.72
CA ILE A 228 0.66 -18.66 24.91
C ILE A 228 -0.54 -19.49 24.42
N LYS A 229 -1.77 -19.08 24.76
CA LYS A 229 -2.98 -19.77 24.27
C LYS A 229 -3.07 -19.74 22.73
N ALA A 230 -2.79 -18.59 22.11
CA ALA A 230 -2.77 -18.44 20.65
C ALA A 230 -1.68 -19.30 19.98
N LEU A 231 -0.51 -19.43 20.63
CA LEU A 231 0.57 -20.30 20.18
C LEU A 231 0.20 -21.78 20.31
N MET A 232 -0.47 -22.17 21.40
CA MET A 232 -0.89 -23.54 21.66
C MET A 232 -2.08 -24.00 20.81
N SER A 233 -2.95 -23.08 20.37
CA SER A 233 -4.13 -23.39 19.56
C SER A 233 -3.85 -23.50 18.05
N LYS A 234 -2.58 -23.64 17.62
CA LYS A 234 -2.16 -23.60 16.20
C LYS A 234 -2.61 -22.33 15.46
N GLY A 235 -2.86 -21.21 16.15
CA GLY A 235 -3.62 -20.10 15.59
C GLY A 235 -3.08 -18.71 15.94
N ARG A 236 -2.23 -18.19 15.05
CA ARG A 236 -1.92 -16.75 14.88
C ARG A 236 -1.19 -16.07 16.04
N ALA A 237 0.10 -16.37 16.18
CA ALA A 237 1.03 -15.56 16.99
C ALA A 237 1.37 -14.19 16.36
N PHE A 238 0.91 -13.94 15.13
CA PHE A 238 1.23 -12.74 14.35
C PHE A 238 -0.05 -12.02 13.95
N THR A 239 0.02 -10.70 13.85
CA THR A 239 -1.05 -9.87 13.29
C THR A 239 -1.49 -10.35 11.91
N ASP A 240 -2.73 -10.10 11.56
CA ASP A 240 -3.26 -10.30 10.21
C ASP A 240 -3.49 -8.98 9.46
N ASN A 241 -2.94 -7.86 9.97
CA ASN A 241 -3.01 -6.55 9.35
C ASN A 241 -2.25 -6.53 8.00
N ALA A 242 -2.99 -6.54 6.89
CA ALA A 242 -2.45 -6.57 5.53
C ALA A 242 -2.41 -5.17 4.90
N SER A 243 -1.63 -4.27 5.50
CA SER A 243 -1.61 -2.82 5.20
C SER A 243 -0.58 -2.39 4.14
N ILE A 244 0.18 -3.31 3.56
CA ILE A 244 1.40 -2.95 2.82
C ILE A 244 1.18 -2.91 1.32
N ASN A 245 0.64 -3.98 0.72
CA ASN A 245 0.59 -4.09 -0.74
C ASN A 245 -0.67 -4.78 -1.25
N LEU A 246 -0.94 -4.64 -2.55
CA LEU A 246 -2.00 -5.33 -3.30
C LEU A 246 -1.41 -5.98 -4.55
N ILE A 247 -1.82 -7.22 -4.83
CA ILE A 247 -1.47 -7.92 -6.06
C ILE A 247 -2.76 -8.25 -6.82
N PRO A 248 -2.88 -7.90 -8.11
CA PRO A 248 -4.01 -8.32 -8.92
C PRO A 248 -3.97 -9.82 -9.16
N LEU A 249 -5.11 -10.47 -9.00
CA LEU A 249 -5.31 -11.89 -9.27
C LEU A 249 -6.33 -12.08 -10.40
N PRO A 250 -6.28 -13.21 -11.13
CA PRO A 250 -7.33 -13.60 -12.06
C PRO A 250 -8.72 -13.63 -11.41
N GLY A 251 -9.72 -13.33 -12.22
CA GLY A 251 -11.12 -13.29 -11.80
C GLY A 251 -11.53 -12.00 -11.09
N ASN A 252 -10.87 -10.87 -11.40
CA ASN A 252 -11.14 -9.55 -10.82
C ASN A 252 -11.06 -9.54 -9.29
N ARG A 253 -9.95 -10.04 -8.75
CA ARG A 253 -9.68 -10.11 -7.31
C ARG A 253 -8.36 -9.42 -7.01
N LEU A 254 -8.25 -8.87 -5.80
CA LEU A 254 -6.99 -8.36 -5.26
C LEU A 254 -6.55 -9.23 -4.08
N LEU A 255 -5.24 -9.43 -3.97
CA LEU A 255 -4.60 -10.03 -2.80
C LEU A 255 -3.92 -8.92 -2.00
N ALA A 256 -4.51 -8.54 -0.87
CA ALA A 256 -3.91 -7.64 0.10
C ALA A 256 -2.89 -8.39 0.97
N LEU A 257 -1.72 -7.79 1.19
CA LEU A 257 -0.58 -8.41 1.85
C LEU A 257 0.03 -7.54 2.96
N GLY A 258 0.43 -8.20 4.05
CA GLY A 258 1.42 -7.73 5.03
C GLY A 258 2.68 -8.63 5.01
N GLU A 259 3.48 -8.62 6.08
CA GLU A 259 4.72 -9.43 6.18
C GLU A 259 4.57 -10.70 7.02
N THR A 260 3.40 -10.93 7.61
CA THR A 260 3.09 -12.15 8.33
C THR A 260 2.34 -13.11 7.40
N ARG A 261 2.48 -14.41 7.60
CA ARG A 261 1.71 -15.40 6.83
C ARG A 261 0.20 -15.18 6.94
N SER A 262 -0.28 -14.72 8.09
CA SER A 262 -1.70 -14.44 8.37
C SER A 262 -2.23 -13.18 7.72
N ALA A 263 -1.37 -12.22 7.37
CA ALA A 263 -1.75 -10.96 6.72
C ALA A 263 -1.90 -11.13 5.20
N ALA A 264 -2.84 -11.98 4.79
CA ALA A 264 -3.19 -12.19 3.39
C ALA A 264 -4.72 -12.25 3.24
N TYR A 265 -5.28 -11.38 2.41
CA TYR A 265 -6.73 -11.24 2.24
C TYR A 265 -7.13 -11.09 0.77
N ILE A 266 -8.27 -11.70 0.41
CA ILE A 266 -8.91 -11.48 -0.88
C ILE A 266 -9.87 -10.30 -0.76
N VAL A 267 -9.74 -9.37 -1.70
CA VAL A 267 -10.52 -8.13 -1.76
C VAL A 267 -11.18 -8.01 -3.12
N ASP A 268 -12.42 -7.55 -3.13
CA ASP A 268 -13.13 -7.14 -4.34
C ASP A 268 -12.63 -5.75 -4.78
N PRO A 269 -12.01 -5.59 -5.96
CA PRO A 269 -11.50 -4.30 -6.44
C PRO A 269 -12.61 -3.28 -6.76
N ALA A 270 -13.86 -3.71 -6.99
CA ALA A 270 -14.95 -2.79 -7.28
C ALA A 270 -15.50 -2.13 -6.02
N THR A 271 -15.69 -2.92 -4.96
CA THR A 271 -16.36 -2.48 -3.71
C THR A 271 -15.40 -2.26 -2.54
N LEU A 272 -14.12 -2.62 -2.71
CA LEU A 272 -13.10 -2.73 -1.67
C LEU A 272 -13.49 -3.65 -0.50
N ALA A 273 -14.53 -4.47 -0.67
CA ALA A 273 -14.97 -5.38 0.37
C ALA A 273 -13.92 -6.47 0.60
N THR A 274 -13.62 -6.72 1.88
CA THR A 274 -12.89 -7.93 2.27
C THR A 274 -13.77 -9.14 1.99
N VAL A 275 -13.34 -10.00 1.06
CA VAL A 275 -14.07 -11.21 0.70
C VAL A 275 -13.80 -12.31 1.73
N ARG A 276 -12.51 -12.56 2.00
CA ARG A 276 -12.06 -13.53 3.01
C ARG A 276 -10.57 -13.37 3.31
N GLN A 277 -10.16 -13.91 4.44
CA GLN A 277 -8.75 -14.18 4.69
C GLN A 277 -8.26 -15.36 3.83
N VAL A 278 -7.00 -15.32 3.45
CA VAL A 278 -6.33 -16.44 2.78
C VAL A 278 -5.85 -17.43 3.82
N GLU A 279 -6.53 -18.58 3.86
CA GLU A 279 -6.02 -19.78 4.50
C GLU A 279 -5.30 -20.59 3.42
N TYR A 280 -3.98 -20.66 3.54
CA TYR A 280 -3.18 -21.45 2.61
C TYR A 280 -3.35 -22.93 2.94
N ASP A 281 -4.10 -23.63 2.09
CA ASP A 281 -4.28 -25.08 2.13
C ASP A 281 -3.09 -25.79 1.46
N ASP A 282 -1.90 -25.44 1.94
CA ASP A 282 -0.67 -26.11 1.60
C ASP A 282 0.19 -26.21 2.87
N ASP A 283 0.89 -27.33 3.02
CA ASP A 283 1.82 -27.57 4.14
C ASP A 283 3.12 -26.75 3.99
N PHE A 284 3.10 -25.64 3.23
CA PHE A 284 4.28 -24.84 2.99
C PHE A 284 4.70 -24.14 4.29
N PRO A 285 5.96 -24.27 4.72
CA PRO A 285 6.42 -23.76 6.02
C PRO A 285 6.63 -22.24 6.02
N GLY A 286 6.86 -21.69 7.21
CA GLY A 286 7.29 -20.30 7.43
C GLY A 286 6.20 -19.39 8.00
N ASP A 287 6.66 -18.46 8.83
CA ASP A 287 5.85 -17.58 9.68
C ASP A 287 5.76 -16.16 9.10
N LEU A 288 6.88 -15.69 8.57
CA LEU A 288 7.02 -14.39 7.92
C LEU A 288 7.19 -14.55 6.42
N THR A 289 6.76 -13.55 5.66
CA THR A 289 6.90 -13.45 4.22
C THR A 289 7.12 -12.00 3.83
N THR A 290 7.16 -11.70 2.53
CA THR A 290 7.19 -10.31 2.06
C THR A 290 5.82 -9.94 1.49
N ALA A 291 5.44 -8.68 1.63
CA ALA A 291 4.31 -8.10 0.91
C ALA A 291 4.65 -7.77 -0.56
N HIS A 292 5.85 -8.10 -1.03
CA HIS A 292 6.37 -7.71 -2.35
C HIS A 292 6.71 -8.92 -3.23
N PRO A 293 5.74 -9.81 -3.49
CA PRO A 293 5.98 -10.91 -4.40
C PRO A 293 6.22 -10.39 -5.82
N LYS A 294 6.90 -11.19 -6.63
CA LYS A 294 7.08 -10.93 -8.07
C LYS A 294 6.08 -11.75 -8.86
N VAL A 295 5.34 -11.12 -9.76
CA VAL A 295 4.50 -11.82 -10.73
C VAL A 295 5.38 -12.19 -11.93
N ALA A 296 5.46 -13.48 -12.23
CA ALA A 296 6.19 -14.03 -13.37
C ALA A 296 5.40 -13.80 -14.67
N PRO A 297 6.04 -13.90 -15.86
CA PRO A 297 5.37 -13.71 -17.15
C PRO A 297 4.17 -14.63 -17.39
N ASP A 298 4.17 -15.82 -16.82
CA ASP A 298 3.05 -16.77 -16.87
C ASP A 298 1.96 -16.51 -15.81
N GLY A 299 2.04 -15.39 -15.10
CA GLY A 299 1.09 -14.98 -14.07
C GLY A 299 1.32 -15.62 -12.70
N SER A 300 2.23 -16.59 -12.57
CA SER A 300 2.53 -17.18 -11.27
C SER A 300 3.24 -16.21 -10.33
N ILE A 301 3.03 -16.38 -9.03
CA ILE A 301 3.50 -15.43 -8.01
C ILE A 301 4.70 -16.05 -7.29
N MET A 302 5.82 -15.34 -7.31
CA MET A 302 7.09 -15.77 -6.73
C MET A 302 7.35 -15.00 -5.45
N ASN A 303 7.60 -15.70 -4.35
CA ASN A 303 7.93 -15.08 -3.06
C ASN A 303 8.70 -16.08 -2.18
N PHE A 304 8.98 -15.70 -0.95
CA PHE A 304 9.57 -16.59 0.03
C PHE A 304 8.96 -16.40 1.41
N THR A 305 9.03 -17.44 2.23
CA THR A 305 8.74 -17.38 3.66
C THR A 305 10.00 -17.62 4.48
N ARG A 306 9.97 -17.23 5.76
CA ARG A 306 11.00 -17.55 6.75
C ARG A 306 10.38 -18.20 7.97
N SER A 307 10.97 -19.32 8.39
CA SER A 307 10.59 -20.01 9.64
C SER A 307 11.38 -19.44 10.83
N LEU A 308 10.71 -19.18 11.94
CA LEU A 308 11.26 -18.63 13.18
C LEU A 308 11.33 -19.68 14.31
N PRO A 309 12.20 -19.49 15.32
CA PRO A 309 13.36 -18.58 15.36
C PRO A 309 14.57 -19.13 14.58
N LEU A 310 14.61 -20.46 14.42
CA LEU A 310 15.67 -21.22 13.76
C LEU A 310 15.10 -21.82 12.47
N GLY A 311 15.52 -21.29 11.32
CA GLY A 311 14.99 -21.66 10.02
C GLY A 311 15.75 -21.01 8.87
N GLY A 312 15.39 -21.39 7.64
CA GLY A 312 15.90 -20.78 6.42
C GLY A 312 14.80 -20.03 5.67
N TYR A 313 15.15 -19.56 4.47
CA TYR A 313 14.21 -19.00 3.52
C TYR A 313 13.65 -20.12 2.64
N HIS A 314 12.32 -20.22 2.59
CA HIS A 314 11.62 -21.16 1.71
C HIS A 314 11.08 -20.38 0.53
N VAL A 315 11.71 -20.53 -0.63
CA VAL A 315 11.28 -19.87 -1.86
C VAL A 315 10.17 -20.69 -2.49
N PHE A 316 9.09 -20.04 -2.90
CA PHE A 316 7.93 -20.69 -3.50
C PHE A 316 7.44 -19.98 -4.76
N ARG A 317 6.77 -20.78 -5.57
CA ARG A 317 5.91 -20.37 -6.66
C ARG A 317 4.47 -20.60 -6.23
N GLN A 318 3.62 -19.61 -6.41
CA GLN A 318 2.22 -19.65 -6.02
C GLN A 318 1.34 -19.54 -7.27
N ASP A 319 0.35 -20.41 -7.34
CA ASP A 319 -0.68 -20.35 -8.37
C ASP A 319 -1.62 -19.17 -8.08
N PRO A 320 -1.88 -18.26 -9.04
CA PRO A 320 -2.63 -17.04 -8.78
C PRO A 320 -4.15 -17.26 -8.68
N VAL A 321 -4.65 -18.44 -9.05
CA VAL A 321 -6.08 -18.78 -9.01
C VAL A 321 -6.43 -19.49 -7.71
N THR A 322 -5.70 -20.56 -7.41
CA THR A 322 -5.87 -21.46 -6.27
C THR A 322 -5.12 -21.01 -5.02
N LEU A 323 -4.09 -20.15 -5.18
CA LEU A 323 -3.17 -19.69 -4.13
C LEU A 323 -2.29 -20.79 -3.55
N ARG A 324 -2.28 -21.98 -4.14
CA ARG A 324 -1.44 -23.09 -3.71
C ARG A 324 0.03 -22.78 -3.99
N ARG A 325 0.88 -23.01 -2.99
CA ARG A 325 2.32 -22.77 -3.07
C ARG A 325 3.09 -24.06 -3.32
N THR A 326 4.01 -23.99 -4.26
CA THR A 326 4.94 -25.06 -4.62
C THR A 326 6.35 -24.61 -4.27
N LYS A 327 7.08 -25.45 -3.55
CA LYS A 327 8.47 -25.18 -3.18
C LYS A 327 9.37 -25.13 -4.41
N ILE A 328 10.18 -24.08 -4.48
CA ILE A 328 11.25 -23.94 -5.47
C ILE A 328 12.58 -24.27 -4.81
N ALA A 329 12.86 -23.63 -3.67
CA ALA A 329 14.16 -23.78 -3.00
C ALA A 329 14.02 -23.62 -1.49
N PHE A 330 15.03 -24.11 -0.77
CA PHE A 330 15.25 -23.82 0.63
C PHE A 330 16.68 -23.33 0.82
N ILE A 331 16.85 -22.16 1.42
CA ILE A 331 18.14 -21.52 1.64
C ILE A 331 18.34 -21.43 3.15
N ARG A 332 19.26 -22.25 3.68
CA ARG A 332 19.59 -22.23 5.10
C ARG A 332 20.57 -21.11 5.41
N TYR A 333 20.37 -20.42 6.53
CA TYR A 333 21.36 -19.48 7.03
C TYR A 333 22.50 -20.27 7.71
N GLY A 334 23.70 -20.24 7.15
CA GLY A 334 24.91 -20.88 7.67
C GLY A 334 26.11 -20.53 6.77
N LYS A 335 27.27 -20.21 7.37
CA LYS A 335 28.46 -19.70 6.68
C LYS A 335 28.76 -20.52 5.41
N CYS A 336 28.90 -19.84 4.27
CA CYS A 336 29.64 -20.41 3.14
C CYS A 336 31.02 -20.81 3.69
N THR A 337 31.25 -22.11 3.88
CA THR A 337 32.61 -22.62 3.97
C THR A 337 33.19 -22.46 2.57
N ALA A 338 34.10 -21.49 2.44
CA ALA A 338 34.96 -21.33 1.27
C ALA A 338 35.81 -22.59 1.08
#